data_AF-E3PS21-F1
#
_entry.id   AF-E3PS21-F1
#
_cell.length_a   1.000
_cell.length_b   1.000
_cell.length_c   1.000
_cell.angle_alpha   90.00
_cell.angle_beta   90.00
_cell.angle_gamma   90.00
#
_symmetry.space_group_name_H-M   'P 1'
#
loop_
_entity.id
_entity.type
_entity.pdbx_description
1 polymer ?
#
loop_
_entity_poly.entity_id
_entity_poly.type
_entity_poly.pdbx_seq_one_letter_code
_entity_poly.pdbx_strand_id
1 'polypeptide(L)' 'MFFYEKVDWIGVANFLSAYFGNGGIIIAGFLRFISIWILSPIIFFLIYIVPILVLILIISRLKGDINAKRFLKFLSGSQE' A
#
# COMPACT_ATOMS: atom_id res chain seq x y z
N MET A 1 1.81 -11.29 9.91
CA MET A 1 1.56 -12.46 9.04
C MET A 1 1.30 -11.95 7.64
N PHE A 2 2.17 -12.28 6.69
CA PHE A 2 2.12 -11.77 5.33
C PHE A 2 1.22 -12.64 4.45
N PHE A 3 0.67 -12.06 3.37
CA PHE A 3 -0.28 -12.74 2.48
C PHE A 3 0.28 -14.05 1.91
N TYR A 4 1.56 -14.07 1.51
CA TYR A 4 2.20 -15.27 0.96
C TYR A 4 2.31 -16.44 1.97
N GLU A 5 2.18 -16.18 3.28
CA GLU A 5 2.23 -17.23 4.31
C GLU A 5 0.90 -17.98 4.43
N LYS A 6 -0.20 -17.39 3.93
CA LYS A 6 -1.54 -18.00 3.95
C LYS A 6 -1.83 -18.86 2.72
N VAL A 7 -0.97 -18.80 1.71
CA VAL A 7 -1.12 -19.56 0.47
C VAL A 7 -0.47 -20.93 0.66
N ASP A 8 -1.24 -22.00 0.41
CA ASP A 8 -0.70 -23.36 0.36
C ASP A 8 0.11 -23.58 -0.93
N TRP A 9 1.37 -23.15 -0.91
CA TRP A 9 2.27 -23.28 -2.04
C TRP A 9 2.59 -24.73 -2.42
N ILE A 10 2.46 -25.67 -1.48
CA ILE A 10 2.65 -27.10 -1.76
C ILE A 10 1.45 -27.60 -2.56
N GLY A 11 0.23 -27.25 -2.15
CA GLY A 11 -0.98 -27.51 -2.92
C GLY A 11 -0.94 -26.88 -4.33
N VAL A 12 -0.50 -25.63 -4.44
CA VAL A 12 -0.32 -24.94 -5.74
C VAL A 12 0.72 -25.65 -6.61
N ALA A 13 1.85 -26.06 -6.03
CA ALA A 13 2.89 -26.78 -6.76
C ALA A 13 2.38 -28.15 -7.25
N ASN A 14 1.66 -28.88 -6.42
CA ASN A 14 1.07 -30.17 -6.79
C ASN A 14 0.01 -30.01 -7.89
N PHE A 15 -0.87 -29.02 -7.76
CA PHE A 15 -1.85 -28.68 -8.77
C PHE A 15 -1.19 -28.34 -10.09
N LEU A 16 -0.27 -27.38 -10.12
CA LEU A 16 0.43 -26.99 -11.35
C LEU A 16 1.24 -28.13 -11.93
N SER A 17 1.82 -28.99 -11.09
CA SER A 17 2.60 -30.14 -11.57
C SER A 17 1.71 -31.22 -12.20
N ALA A 18 0.44 -31.32 -11.80
CA ALA A 18 -0.52 -32.19 -12.47
C ALA A 18 -0.80 -31.74 -13.92
N TYR A 19 -0.70 -30.44 -14.23
CA TYR A 19 -0.93 -29.91 -15.59
C TYR A 19 0.34 -29.77 -16.42
N PHE A 20 1.45 -29.38 -15.78
CA PHE A 20 2.70 -29.00 -16.47
C PHE A 20 3.88 -29.94 -16.14
N GLY A 21 3.65 -31.05 -15.44
CA GLY A 21 4.69 -31.96 -14.98
C GLY A 21 5.67 -31.27 -14.02
N ASN A 22 6.96 -31.59 -14.12
CA ASN A 22 8.00 -30.97 -13.29
C ASN A 22 8.10 -29.44 -13.46
N GLY A 23 7.57 -28.89 -14.55
CA GLY A 23 7.48 -27.44 -14.76
C GLY A 23 6.55 -26.74 -13.76
N GLY A 24 5.55 -27.44 -13.21
CA GLY A 24 4.62 -26.89 -12.23
C GLY A 24 5.29 -26.46 -10.92
N ILE A 25 6.30 -27.20 -10.46
CA ILE A 25 7.10 -26.86 -9.27
C ILE A 25 7.84 -25.54 -9.50
N ILE A 26 8.44 -25.37 -10.68
CA ILE A 26 9.20 -24.16 -11.04
C ILE A 26 8.26 -22.94 -11.09
N ILE A 27 7.10 -23.09 -11.73
CA ILE A 27 6.09 -22.03 -11.82
C ILE A 27 5.57 -21.64 -10.43
N ALA A 28 5.27 -22.62 -9.56
CA ALA A 28 4.85 -22.37 -8.18
C ALA A 28 5.93 -21.64 -7.36
N GLY A 29 7.20 -22.04 -7.52
CA GLY A 29 8.33 -21.35 -6.91
C GLY A 29 8.43 -19.88 -7.37
N PHE A 30 8.24 -19.63 -8.66
CA PHE A 30 8.26 -18.28 -9.21
C PHE A 30 7.08 -17.41 -8.73
N LEU A 31 5.88 -17.99 -8.67
CA LEU A 31 4.70 -17.31 -8.11
C LEU A 31 4.90 -16.95 -6.64
N ARG A 32 5.49 -17.86 -5.85
CA ARG A 32 5.84 -17.59 -4.46
C ARG A 32 6.85 -16.46 -4.35
N PHE A 33 7.87 -16.45 -5.22
CA PHE A 33 8.86 -15.38 -5.29
C PHE A 33 8.22 -14.02 -5.59
N ILE A 34 7.37 -13.93 -6.62
CA ILE A 34 6.61 -12.71 -6.94
C ILE A 34 5.76 -12.27 -5.74
N SER A 35 5.11 -13.22 -5.06
CA SER A 35 4.26 -12.89 -3.91
C SER A 35 5.03 -12.28 -2.74
N ILE A 36 6.26 -12.74 -2.50
CA ILE A 36 7.13 -12.24 -1.42
C ILE A 36 7.72 -10.88 -1.81
N TRP A 37 8.30 -10.78 -3.01
CA TRP A 37 9.13 -9.64 -3.39
C TRP A 37 8.38 -8.48 -4.03
N ILE A 38 7.21 -8.73 -4.62
CA ILE A 38 6.45 -7.70 -5.34
C ILE A 38 5.15 -7.39 -4.59
N LEU A 39 4.31 -8.41 -4.40
CA LEU A 39 2.98 -8.18 -3.81
C LEU A 39 3.05 -7.74 -2.35
N SER A 40 3.95 -8.31 -1.54
CA SER A 40 4.02 -7.96 -0.11
C SER A 40 4.47 -6.52 0.14
N PRO A 41 5.53 -6.01 -0.52
CA PRO A 41 5.89 -4.59 -0.43
C PRO A 41 4.80 -3.65 -0.92
N ILE A 42 4.10 -3.99 -2.02
CA ILE A 42 3.00 -3.17 -2.54
C ILE A 42 1.87 -3.09 -1.52
N ILE A 43 1.42 -4.23 -0.98
CA ILE A 43 0.34 -4.28 0.02
C ILE A 43 0.75 -3.53 1.28
N PHE A 44 2.00 -3.70 1.74
CA PHE A 44 2.53 -2.94 2.87
C PHE A 44 2.50 -1.43 2.60
N PHE A 45 2.98 -1.00 1.44
CA PHE A 45 2.95 0.42 1.05
C PHE A 45 1.52 0.97 1.02
N LEU A 46 0.57 0.21 0.47
CA LEU A 46 -0.82 0.60 0.36
C LEU A 46 -1.53 0.70 1.71
N ILE A 47 -1.25 -0.22 2.63
CA ILE A 47 -1.89 -0.24 3.96
C ILE A 47 -1.28 0.81 4.88
N TYR A 48 0.04 1.02 4.83
CA TYR A 48 0.71 1.85 5.82
C TYR A 48 1.08 3.23 5.27
N ILE A 49 1.67 3.30 4.09
CA ILE A 49 2.21 4.57 3.57
C ILE A 49 1.10 5.44 2.99
N VAL A 50 0.15 4.87 2.25
CA VAL A 50 -0.93 5.65 1.62
C VAL A 50 -1.79 6.37 2.67
N PRO A 51 -2.27 5.74 3.76
CA PRO A 51 -3.05 6.46 4.77
C PRO A 51 -2.25 7.56 5.47
N ILE A 52 -0.95 7.34 5.72
CA ILE A 52 -0.07 8.36 6.29
C ILE A 52 0.05 9.56 5.35
N LEU A 53 0.27 9.33 4.05
CA LEU A 53 0.33 10.40 3.05
C LEU A 53 -0.99 11.18 2.99
N VAL A 54 -2.12 10.48 2.99
CA VAL A 54 -3.45 11.11 3.02
C VAL A 54 -3.63 11.95 4.28
N LEU A 55 -3.22 11.45 5.45
CA LEU A 55 -3.28 12.18 6.71
C LEU A 55 -2.43 13.47 6.65
N ILE A 56 -1.22 13.39 6.11
CA ILE A 56 -0.32 14.55 5.95
C ILE A 56 -0.95 15.59 5.03
N LEU A 57 -1.58 15.17 3.93
CA LEU A 57 -2.26 16.07 3.00
C LEU A 57 -3.46 16.77 3.66
N ILE A 58 -4.25 16.03 4.45
CA ILE A 58 -5.37 16.58 5.22
C ILE A 58 -4.86 17.63 6.21
N ILE A 59 -3.84 17.30 7.01
CA ILE A 59 -3.26 18.22 8.00
C ILE A 59 -2.69 19.47 7.32
N SER A 60 -2.00 19.30 6.20
CA SER A 60 -1.43 20.40 5.43
C SER A 60 -2.52 21.34 4.90
N ARG A 61 -3.63 20.81 4.38
CA ARG A 61 -4.79 21.62 3.97
C ARG A 61 -5.40 22.36 5.15
N LEU A 62 -5.65 21.69 6.26
CA LEU A 62 -6.23 22.32 7.45
C LEU A 62 -5.36 23.48 7.96
N LYS A 63 -4.03 23.29 7.97
CA LYS A 63 -3.08 24.34 8.35
C LYS A 63 -3.12 25.52 7.38
N GLY A 64 -3.24 25.26 6.08
CA GLY A 64 -3.44 26.29 5.05
C GLY A 64 -4.71 27.11 5.29
N ASP A 65 -5.84 26.44 5.51
CA ASP A 65 -7.13 27.10 5.77
C ASP A 65 -7.12 27.95 7.04
N ILE A 66 -6.48 27.47 8.11
CA ILE A 66 -6.33 28.22 9.37
C ILE A 66 -5.51 29.50 9.14
N ASN A 67 -4.40 29.38 8.41
CA ASN A 67 -3.55 30.54 8.10
C ASN A 67 -4.27 31.54 7.18
N ALA A 68 -5.01 31.07 6.19
CA ALA A 68 -5.82 31.92 5.31
C ALA A 68 -6.89 32.70 6.11
N LYS A 69 -7.59 32.03 7.04
CA LYS A 69 -8.57 32.68 7.92
C LYS A 69 -7.93 33.72 8.85
N ARG A 70 -6.76 33.44 9.42
CA ARG A 70 -6.02 34.41 10.25
C ARG A 70 -5.58 35.63 9.44
N PHE A 71 -5.10 35.41 8.22
CA PHE A 71 -4.68 36.48 7.33
C PHE A 71 -5.86 37.38 6.91
N LEU A 72 -7.00 36.78 6.55
CA LEU A 72 -8.22 37.54 6.25
C LEU A 72 -8.70 38.36 7.46
N LYS A 73 -8.66 37.77 8.67
CA LYS A 73 -9.01 38.49 9.90
C LYS A 73 -8.06 39.66 10.20
N PHE A 74 -6.76 39.50 9.90
CA PHE A 74 -5.78 40.58 10.02
C PHE A 74 -6.10 41.72 9.06
N LEU A 75 -6.40 41.41 7.79
CA LEU A 75 -6.77 42.42 6.79
C LEU A 75 -8.10 43.11 7.10
N SER A 76 -9.09 42.39 7.63
CA SER A 76 -10.38 42.99 8.00
C SER A 76 -10.31 43.80 9.30
N GLY A 77 -9.36 43.50 10.17
CA GLY A 77 -9.13 44.22 11.43
C GLY A 77 -8.13 45.39 11.30
N SER A 78 -7.50 45.57 10.14
CA SER A 78 -6.59 46.69 9.87
C SER A 78 -7.30 47.90 9.21
N GLN A 79 -8.63 47.96 9.29
CA GLN A 79 -9.46 49.07 8.78
C GLN A 79 -10.10 49.95 9.88
N GLU A 80 -9.63 49.87 11.13
CA GLU A 80 -9.94 50.87 12.18
C GLU A 80 -8.70 51.71 12.51
#